data_AF-U2IGI3-F1
#
_entry.id   AF-U2IGI3-F1
#
_cell.length_a   1.000
_cell.length_b   1.000
_cell.length_c   1.000
_cell.angle_alpha   90.00
_cell.angle_beta   90.00
_cell.angle_gamma   90.00
#
_symmetry.space_group_name_H-M   'P 1'
#
loop_
_entity.id
_entity.type
_entity.pdbx_description
1 polymer ?
#
loop_
_entity_poly.entity_id
_entity_poly.type
_entity_poly.pdbx_seq_one_letter_code
_entity_poly.pdbx_strand_id
1 'polypeptide(L)'
;MVKIGHLSLDGLSLEEEPLSSGQKEKGRTYSCTKQELNGRTYYIERENNRIETISTQDVTQVELGGIIVSPKTMEEFAEQNHGHRISEGFIFPSLNLVISLSQDQDEFAEVLVYAPHLKTDYEREYIESTPTKTERSKVISITPYESIGGFMLGATEHAIQKKLALQIEHQSRKSVIRTETFFLSFYDGTLGQVNIKLGQDTKLQIGDISMPAKDAMRLLLETEQVVERGFYYAFPSLGIALDKDLDQIIGFDERILEYWQNIHRPITSW
;
A
#
# COMPACT_ATOMS: atom_id res chain seq x y z
N MET A 1 -2.89 15.89 21.22
CA MET A 1 -2.23 14.68 21.74
C MET A 1 -3.31 13.74 22.23
N VAL A 2 -3.23 12.46 21.89
CA VAL A 2 -4.16 11.41 22.33
C VAL A 2 -3.40 10.40 23.19
N LYS A 3 -3.95 10.01 24.34
CA LYS A 3 -3.36 9.01 25.22
C LYS A 3 -3.91 7.64 24.88
N ILE A 4 -3.01 6.70 24.60
CA ILE A 4 -3.35 5.32 24.30
C ILE A 4 -3.09 4.49 25.56
N GLY A 5 -4.16 3.94 26.12
CA GLY A 5 -4.10 2.97 27.22
C GLY A 5 -4.37 1.55 26.72
N HIS A 6 -4.37 0.58 27.63
CA HIS A 6 -4.75 -0.79 27.30
C HIS A 6 -6.21 -0.83 26.80
N LEU A 7 -6.40 -1.10 25.50
CA LEU A 7 -7.71 -1.15 24.84
C LEU A 7 -8.54 0.14 25.03
N SER A 8 -7.87 1.30 25.02
CA SER A 8 -8.54 2.59 25.25
C SER A 8 -7.86 3.79 24.58
N LEU A 9 -8.65 4.82 24.24
CA LEU A 9 -8.18 6.12 23.80
C LEU A 9 -8.73 7.24 24.71
N ASP A 10 -7.84 8.04 25.30
CA ASP A 10 -8.19 9.11 26.27
C ASP A 10 -9.14 8.65 27.40
N GLY A 11 -9.07 7.37 27.78
CA GLY A 11 -9.92 6.76 28.82
C GLY A 11 -11.24 6.19 28.31
N LEU A 12 -11.57 6.29 27.01
CA LEU A 12 -12.65 5.52 26.40
C LEU A 12 -12.18 4.10 26.17
N SER A 13 -12.77 3.12 26.87
CA SER A 13 -12.36 1.71 26.84
C SER A 13 -13.28 0.84 25.98
N LEU A 14 -12.70 -0.23 25.43
CA LEU A 14 -13.43 -1.30 24.73
C LEU A 14 -14.22 -2.23 25.68
N GLU A 15 -14.04 -2.11 27.00
CA GLU A 15 -14.84 -2.76 28.07
C GLU A 15 -15.79 -1.69 28.65
N GLU A 16 -17.11 -1.87 28.81
CA GLU A 16 -17.83 -2.83 29.69
C GLU A 16 -19.25 -3.20 29.18
N GLU A 17 -19.56 -4.50 29.06
CA GLU A 17 -20.58 -5.23 29.86
C GLU A 17 -20.57 -6.72 29.43
N PRO A 18 -20.48 -7.69 30.37
CA PRO A 18 -20.75 -9.07 30.04
C PRO A 18 -22.24 -9.21 29.72
N LEU A 19 -22.57 -9.70 28.51
CA LEU A 19 -23.92 -10.12 28.20
C LEU A 19 -24.40 -11.10 29.29
N SER A 20 -25.38 -10.66 30.08
CA SER A 20 -26.17 -11.57 30.91
C SER A 20 -26.65 -12.72 30.02
N SER A 21 -26.34 -13.95 30.44
CA SER A 21 -26.67 -15.17 29.73
C SER A 21 -28.18 -15.31 29.59
N GLY A 22 -28.75 -14.79 28.50
CA GLY A 22 -30.21 -14.86 28.34
C GLY A 22 -30.84 -14.26 27.09
N GLN A 23 -30.10 -13.66 26.15
CA GLN A 23 -30.71 -13.15 24.91
C GLN A 23 -30.36 -14.03 23.72
N LYS A 24 -31.40 -14.72 23.21
CA LYS A 24 -31.38 -15.41 21.91
C LYS A 24 -30.87 -14.46 20.83
N GLU A 25 -29.92 -14.94 20.03
CA GLU A 25 -29.39 -14.27 18.84
C GLU A 25 -30.54 -13.78 17.95
N LYS A 26 -30.83 -12.48 18.06
CA LYS A 26 -31.41 -11.70 16.96
C LYS A 26 -30.24 -11.20 16.13
N GLY A 27 -30.42 -11.14 14.81
CA GLY A 27 -29.34 -10.91 13.84
C GLY A 27 -28.40 -9.76 14.18
N ARG A 28 -27.16 -9.84 13.68
CA ARG A 28 -26.07 -8.90 13.95
C ARG A 28 -26.53 -7.46 13.74
N THR A 29 -26.44 -6.64 14.78
CA THR A 29 -26.71 -5.20 14.71
C THR A 29 -25.40 -4.43 14.76
N TYR A 30 -25.14 -3.64 13.73
CA TYR A 30 -23.99 -2.73 13.65
C TYR A 30 -24.43 -1.29 13.88
N SER A 31 -23.63 -0.53 14.63
CA SER A 31 -23.87 0.89 14.83
C SER A 31 -22.55 1.64 14.99
N CYS A 32 -22.52 2.89 14.55
CA CYS A 32 -21.40 3.80 14.77
C CYS A 32 -21.94 5.07 15.42
N THR A 33 -21.30 5.51 16.50
CA THR A 33 -21.67 6.72 17.24
C THR A 33 -20.48 7.65 17.37
N LYS A 34 -20.74 8.95 17.47
CA LYS A 34 -19.71 9.95 17.76
C LYS A 34 -19.80 10.38 19.22
N GLN A 35 -18.65 10.59 19.86
CA GLN A 35 -18.55 11.10 21.22
C GLN A 35 -17.51 12.21 21.29
N GLU A 36 -17.89 13.36 21.83
CA GLU A 36 -16.96 14.47 22.07
C GLU A 36 -16.29 14.31 23.43
N LEU A 37 -14.95 14.32 23.47
CA LEU A 37 -14.17 14.28 24.70
C LEU A 37 -12.92 15.14 24.53
N ASN A 38 -12.62 16.01 25.51
CA ASN A 38 -11.46 16.91 25.48
C ASN A 38 -11.33 17.77 24.19
N GLY A 39 -12.46 18.14 23.59
CA GLY A 39 -12.47 18.92 22.33
C GLY A 39 -12.13 18.10 21.08
N ARG A 40 -12.25 16.76 21.15
CA ARG A 40 -11.97 15.83 20.07
C ARG A 40 -13.15 14.89 19.86
N THR A 41 -13.45 14.62 18.60
CA THR A 41 -14.46 13.64 18.20
C THR A 41 -13.87 12.24 18.17
N TYR A 42 -14.49 11.34 18.92
CA TYR A 42 -14.23 9.90 18.90
C TYR A 42 -15.34 9.17 18.15
N TYR A 43 -14.96 8.23 17.30
CA TYR A 43 -15.85 7.35 16.57
C TYR A 43 -15.85 5.99 17.26
N ILE A 44 -17.04 5.50 17.62
CA ILE A 44 -17.20 4.26 18.39
C ILE A 44 -18.11 3.33 17.60
N GLU A 45 -17.54 2.24 17.10
CA GLU A 45 -18.28 1.20 16.40
C GLU A 45 -18.70 0.10 17.36
N ARG A 46 -19.91 -0.41 17.18
CA ARG A 46 -20.46 -1.48 18.00
C ARG A 46 -21.09 -2.58 17.15
N GLU A 47 -20.82 -3.81 17.54
CA GLU A 47 -21.53 -5.01 17.09
C GLU A 47 -22.28 -5.62 18.28
N ASN A 48 -23.59 -5.79 18.15
CA ASN A 48 -24.44 -6.34 19.22
C ASN A 48 -24.26 -5.63 20.57
N ASN A 49 -24.16 -4.30 20.53
CA ASN A 49 -23.88 -3.40 21.67
C ASN A 49 -22.49 -3.53 22.32
N ARG A 50 -21.63 -4.42 21.84
CA ARG A 50 -20.22 -4.48 22.24
C ARG A 50 -19.43 -3.45 21.44
N ILE A 51 -18.55 -2.71 22.10
CA ILE A 51 -17.63 -1.79 21.39
C ILE A 51 -16.56 -2.61 20.69
N GLU A 52 -16.48 -2.44 19.38
CA GLU A 52 -15.55 -3.15 18.50
C GLU A 52 -14.31 -2.32 18.21
N THR A 53 -14.51 -1.02 17.92
CA THR A 53 -13.42 -0.09 17.66
C THR A 53 -13.70 1.26 18.31
N ILE A 54 -12.63 1.95 18.67
CA ILE A 54 -12.65 3.36 19.02
C ILE A 54 -11.56 4.03 18.20
N SER A 55 -11.92 5.07 17.45
CA SER A 55 -10.95 5.84 16.66
C SER A 55 -11.12 7.35 16.79
N THR A 56 -10.06 8.08 16.46
CA THR A 56 -10.07 9.53 16.30
C THR A 56 -9.15 9.91 15.16
N GLN A 57 -9.47 11.02 14.50
CA GLN A 57 -8.73 11.53 13.34
C GLN A 57 -7.96 12.80 13.69
N ASP A 58 -7.08 13.27 12.80
CA ASP A 58 -6.33 14.53 12.92
C ASP A 58 -5.56 14.63 14.25
N VAL A 59 -4.65 13.67 14.47
CA VAL A 59 -3.87 13.53 15.70
C VAL A 59 -2.41 13.87 15.43
N THR A 60 -1.93 14.98 15.99
CA THR A 60 -0.53 15.38 15.82
C THR A 60 0.47 14.51 16.59
N GLN A 61 0.05 13.96 17.74
CA GLN A 61 0.89 13.16 18.63
C GLN A 61 0.06 12.16 19.45
N VAL A 62 0.65 11.01 19.75
CA VAL A 62 0.11 10.02 20.69
C VAL A 62 1.05 9.81 21.87
N GLU A 63 0.51 9.45 23.03
CA GLU A 63 1.27 9.00 24.19
C GLU A 63 0.96 7.51 24.42
N LEU A 64 1.97 6.63 24.30
CA LEU A 64 1.83 5.19 24.54
C LEU A 64 2.85 4.74 25.58
N GLY A 65 2.38 4.29 26.75
CA GLY A 65 3.25 3.87 27.84
C GLY A 65 4.20 4.96 28.36
N GLY A 66 3.79 6.24 28.27
CA GLY A 66 4.62 7.40 28.63
C GLY A 66 5.60 7.85 27.54
N ILE A 67 5.63 7.19 26.39
CA ILE A 67 6.42 7.59 25.22
C ILE A 67 5.55 8.46 24.31
N ILE A 68 6.03 9.65 23.97
CA ILE A 68 5.37 10.55 23.01
C ILE A 68 5.85 10.20 21.61
N VAL A 69 4.92 9.89 20.73
CA VAL A 69 5.18 9.51 19.34
C VAL A 69 4.48 10.49 18.40
N SER A 70 5.17 10.89 17.35
CA SER A 70 4.67 11.70 16.24
C SER A 70 4.88 10.94 14.93
N PRO A 71 4.26 11.34 13.81
CA PRO A 71 4.53 10.74 12.50
C PRO A 71 6.03 10.61 12.18
N LYS A 72 6.82 11.65 12.53
CA LYS A 72 8.27 11.72 12.29
C LYS A 72 9.09 10.73 13.11
N THR A 73 8.55 10.22 14.22
CA THR A 73 9.22 9.25 15.10
C THR A 73 8.57 7.87 15.06
N MET A 74 7.56 7.67 14.19
CA MET A 74 6.76 6.45 14.17
C MET A 74 7.53 5.24 13.66
N GLU A 75 8.40 5.42 12.67
CA GLU A 75 9.23 4.32 12.14
C GLU A 75 10.11 3.71 13.23
N GLU A 76 10.88 4.53 13.94
CA GLU A 76 11.74 4.07 15.04
C GLU A 76 10.91 3.44 16.17
N PHE A 77 9.76 4.03 16.50
CA PHE A 77 8.85 3.49 17.49
C PHE A 77 8.31 2.10 17.08
N ALA A 78 7.92 1.94 15.82
CA ALA A 78 7.43 0.68 15.27
C ALA A 78 8.50 -0.42 15.33
N GLU A 79 9.74 -0.10 14.96
CA GLU A 79 10.87 -1.05 15.06
C GLU A 79 11.09 -1.56 16.49
N GLN A 80 11.00 -0.66 17.48
CA GLN A 80 11.22 -0.99 18.89
C GLN A 80 10.04 -1.76 19.52
N ASN A 81 8.82 -1.57 19.01
CA ASN A 81 7.59 -2.10 19.63
C ASN A 81 6.90 -3.17 18.78
N HIS A 82 7.63 -3.78 17.84
CA HIS A 82 7.11 -4.79 16.93
C HIS A 82 5.86 -4.33 16.15
N GLY A 83 5.85 -3.05 15.78
CA GLY A 83 4.88 -2.47 14.86
C GLY A 83 5.16 -2.90 13.43
N HIS A 84 4.08 -3.10 12.69
CA HIS A 84 4.12 -3.56 11.31
C HIS A 84 3.71 -2.44 10.37
N ARG A 85 4.55 -2.12 9.39
CA ARG A 85 4.21 -1.12 8.36
C ARG A 85 3.16 -1.69 7.40
N ILE A 86 2.10 -0.93 7.17
CA ILE A 86 1.10 -1.12 6.12
C ILE A 86 1.14 0.09 5.16
N SER A 87 0.38 0.06 4.06
CA SER A 87 0.45 1.11 3.02
C SER A 87 0.16 2.51 3.57
N GLU A 88 -0.87 2.63 4.42
CA GLU A 88 -1.35 3.90 4.94
C GLU A 88 -0.91 4.18 6.39
N GLY A 89 -0.04 3.35 6.98
CA GLY A 89 0.28 3.48 8.40
C GLY A 89 0.96 2.27 9.03
N PHE A 90 0.59 1.99 10.28
CA PHE A 90 1.18 0.92 11.09
C PHE A 90 0.12 0.16 11.88
N ILE A 91 0.30 -1.16 11.99
CA ILE A 91 -0.50 -2.04 12.84
C ILE A 91 0.39 -2.56 13.98
N PHE A 92 -0.12 -2.53 15.21
CA PHE A 92 0.53 -3.06 16.40
C PHE A 92 -0.35 -4.16 17.02
N PRO A 93 -0.21 -5.43 16.58
CA PRO A 93 -1.09 -6.52 17.02
C PRO A 93 -0.97 -6.89 18.49
N SER A 94 0.16 -6.56 19.13
CA SER A 94 0.37 -6.71 20.57
C SER A 94 -0.38 -5.66 21.39
N LEU A 95 -0.77 -4.54 20.76
CA LEU A 95 -1.41 -3.39 21.39
C LEU A 95 -2.86 -3.20 20.94
N ASN A 96 -3.35 -4.03 20.01
CA ASN A 96 -4.66 -3.89 19.41
C ASN A 96 -4.90 -2.50 18.80
N LEU A 97 -3.88 -2.00 18.10
CA LEU A 97 -3.78 -0.61 17.66
C LEU A 97 -3.45 -0.53 16.17
N VAL A 98 -4.10 0.41 15.49
CA VAL A 98 -3.77 0.86 14.13
C VAL A 98 -3.53 2.37 14.16
N ILE A 99 -2.47 2.82 13.50
CA ILE A 99 -2.19 4.25 13.32
C ILE A 99 -1.98 4.52 11.85
N SER A 100 -2.85 5.34 11.27
CA SER A 100 -2.80 5.79 9.88
C SER A 100 -2.09 7.13 9.78
N LEU A 101 -1.25 7.32 8.77
CA LEU A 101 -0.54 8.57 8.48
C LEU A 101 -1.36 9.45 7.54
N SER A 102 -1.29 10.77 7.70
CA SER A 102 -1.77 11.71 6.68
C SER A 102 -0.89 11.65 5.42
N GLN A 103 -1.41 12.14 4.29
CA GLN A 103 -0.66 12.15 3.02
C GLN A 103 0.62 13.00 3.09
N ASP A 104 0.59 14.11 3.84
CA ASP A 104 1.74 14.98 4.10
C ASP A 104 2.62 14.50 5.26
N GLN A 105 2.18 13.46 5.99
CA GLN A 105 2.84 12.86 7.15
C GLN A 105 3.15 13.86 8.28
N ASP A 106 2.42 14.97 8.36
CA ASP A 106 2.55 15.92 9.45
C ASP A 106 1.65 15.56 10.65
N GLU A 107 0.65 14.69 10.44
CA GLU A 107 -0.23 14.18 11.48
C GLU A 107 -0.61 12.70 11.26
N PHE A 108 -1.18 12.07 12.28
CA PHE A 108 -1.88 10.80 12.12
C PHE A 108 -3.28 11.09 11.61
N ALA A 109 -3.60 10.55 10.44
CA ALA A 109 -4.93 10.62 9.86
C ALA A 109 -5.95 9.90 10.74
N GLU A 110 -5.56 8.80 11.38
CA GLU A 110 -6.39 8.08 12.33
C GLU A 110 -5.55 7.33 13.37
N VAL A 111 -6.04 7.30 14.61
CA VAL A 111 -5.57 6.41 15.67
C VAL A 111 -6.76 5.57 16.10
N LEU A 112 -6.64 4.25 15.99
CA LEU A 112 -7.74 3.31 16.22
C LEU A 112 -7.29 2.18 17.15
N VAL A 113 -8.06 1.93 18.21
CA VAL A 113 -7.96 0.69 19.01
C VAL A 113 -9.12 -0.24 18.67
N TYR A 114 -8.84 -1.54 18.60
CA TYR A 114 -9.82 -2.55 18.21
C TYR A 114 -9.94 -3.69 19.23
N ALA A 115 -11.09 -4.35 19.25
CA ALA A 115 -11.35 -5.45 20.17
C ALA A 115 -10.41 -6.65 19.90
N PRO A 116 -9.94 -7.38 20.94
CA PRO A 116 -8.97 -8.47 20.79
C PRO A 116 -9.32 -9.55 19.75
N HIS A 117 -10.61 -9.81 19.54
CA HIS A 117 -11.06 -10.83 18.60
C HIS A 117 -10.97 -10.41 17.12
N LEU A 118 -10.80 -9.11 16.83
CA LEU A 118 -10.54 -8.58 15.49
C LEU A 118 -9.05 -8.66 15.09
N LYS A 119 -8.18 -9.07 16.02
CA LYS A 119 -6.73 -9.13 15.81
C LYS A 119 -6.33 -9.89 14.55
N THR A 120 -6.94 -11.04 14.29
CA THR A 120 -6.61 -11.86 13.11
C THR A 120 -6.97 -11.17 11.80
N ASP A 121 -7.97 -10.28 11.79
CA ASP A 121 -8.36 -9.54 10.59
C ASP A 121 -7.32 -8.45 10.28
N TYR A 122 -6.87 -7.71 11.30
CA TYR A 122 -5.82 -6.70 11.16
C TYR A 122 -4.42 -7.31 10.91
N GLU A 123 -4.10 -8.47 11.51
CA GLU A 123 -2.83 -9.17 11.22
C GLU A 123 -2.76 -9.66 9.77
N ARG A 124 -3.90 -10.04 9.17
CA ARG A 124 -3.96 -10.44 7.76
C ARG A 124 -3.63 -9.28 6.84
N GLU A 125 -4.16 -8.10 7.13
CA GLU A 125 -3.85 -6.87 6.39
C GLU A 125 -2.35 -6.56 6.40
N TYR A 126 -1.65 -6.77 7.52
CA TYR A 126 -0.19 -6.69 7.57
C TYR A 126 0.49 -7.73 6.67
N ILE A 127 0.13 -9.01 6.78
CA ILE A 127 0.76 -10.09 6.00
C ILE A 127 0.60 -9.83 4.51
N GLU A 128 -0.58 -9.38 4.09
CA GLU A 128 -0.88 -9.01 2.71
C GLU A 128 -0.09 -7.75 2.26
N SER A 129 0.17 -6.81 3.16
CA SER A 129 0.91 -5.58 2.85
C SER A 129 2.44 -5.71 2.86
N THR A 130 3.01 -6.81 3.38
CA THR A 130 4.47 -6.97 3.53
C THR A 130 5.09 -7.39 2.20
N PRO A 131 5.87 -6.52 1.52
CA PRO A 131 6.43 -6.86 0.23
C PRO A 131 7.47 -7.97 0.40
N THR A 132 7.31 -9.08 -0.32
CA THR A 132 8.30 -10.17 -0.26
C THR A 132 9.62 -9.72 -0.90
N LYS A 133 10.76 -9.91 -0.21
CA LYS A 133 12.09 -9.67 -0.80
C LYS A 133 12.33 -10.68 -1.93
N THR A 134 12.41 -10.17 -3.15
CA THR A 134 12.69 -10.99 -4.34
C THR A 134 13.97 -10.48 -4.99
N GLU A 135 14.90 -11.39 -5.30
CA GLU A 135 16.13 -11.03 -6.01
C GLU A 135 15.81 -10.35 -7.33
N ARG A 136 16.56 -9.28 -7.59
CA ARG A 136 16.35 -8.43 -8.75
C ARG A 136 17.42 -8.69 -9.80
N SER A 137 16.99 -8.86 -11.05
CA SER A 137 17.94 -8.90 -12.17
C SER A 137 18.63 -7.56 -12.38
N LYS A 138 19.96 -7.60 -12.55
CA LYS A 138 20.75 -6.42 -12.94
C LYS A 138 20.50 -5.97 -14.38
N VAL A 139 19.97 -6.87 -15.22
CA VAL A 139 19.61 -6.59 -16.60
C VAL A 139 18.10 -6.74 -16.74
N ILE A 140 17.43 -5.66 -17.13
CA ILE A 140 15.99 -5.66 -17.42
C ILE A 140 15.84 -5.70 -18.94
N SER A 141 15.48 -6.88 -19.45
CA SER A 141 15.15 -7.08 -20.86
C SER A 141 13.73 -6.60 -21.15
N ILE A 142 13.56 -5.91 -22.27
CA ILE A 142 12.32 -5.26 -22.70
C ILE A 142 12.03 -5.73 -24.12
N THR A 143 10.85 -6.30 -24.30
CA THR A 143 10.23 -6.55 -25.60
C THR A 143 8.96 -5.72 -25.66
N PRO A 144 8.88 -4.70 -26.54
CA PRO A 144 7.77 -3.76 -26.56
C PRO A 144 6.41 -4.43 -26.52
N TYR A 145 5.54 -3.98 -25.60
CA TYR A 145 4.18 -4.50 -25.38
C TYR A 145 4.03 -6.00 -25.05
N GLU A 146 5.11 -6.77 -25.06
CA GLU A 146 5.08 -8.21 -24.83
C GLU A 146 5.64 -8.57 -23.46
N SER A 147 6.81 -8.04 -23.09
CA SER A 147 7.47 -8.43 -21.85
C SER A 147 8.45 -7.41 -21.30
N ILE A 148 8.62 -7.43 -19.98
CA ILE A 148 9.62 -6.63 -19.28
C ILE A 148 10.16 -7.38 -18.07
N GLY A 149 11.48 -7.44 -17.93
CA GLY A 149 12.15 -8.05 -16.76
C GLY A 149 11.78 -9.51 -16.52
N GLY A 150 11.36 -10.24 -17.56
CA GLY A 150 10.90 -11.63 -17.47
C GLY A 150 9.42 -11.82 -17.09
N PHE A 151 8.65 -10.72 -17.01
CA PHE A 151 7.20 -10.72 -16.89
C PHE A 151 6.56 -10.55 -18.27
N MET A 152 5.60 -11.42 -18.60
CA MET A 152 4.85 -11.37 -19.86
C MET A 152 3.56 -10.57 -19.64
N LEU A 153 3.37 -9.49 -20.38
CA LEU A 153 2.11 -8.76 -20.42
C LEU A 153 1.00 -9.69 -20.98
N GLY A 154 -0.21 -9.54 -20.47
CA GLY A 154 -1.34 -10.44 -20.76
C GLY A 154 -1.32 -11.79 -20.01
N ALA A 155 -0.26 -12.11 -19.26
CA ALA A 155 -0.24 -13.34 -18.47
C ALA A 155 -1.32 -13.33 -17.38
N THR A 156 -2.01 -14.46 -17.21
CA THR A 156 -3.06 -14.60 -16.18
C THR A 156 -2.48 -14.53 -14.78
N GLU A 157 -3.26 -14.02 -13.83
CA GLU A 157 -2.98 -14.05 -12.38
C GLU A 157 -2.47 -15.43 -11.91
N HIS A 158 -3.19 -16.50 -12.27
CA HIS A 158 -2.85 -17.87 -11.88
C HIS A 158 -1.46 -18.32 -12.38
N ALA A 159 -1.10 -17.96 -13.61
CA ALA A 159 0.20 -18.31 -14.18
C ALA A 159 1.35 -17.62 -13.43
N ILE A 160 1.16 -16.36 -13.03
CA ILE A 160 2.16 -15.60 -12.29
C ILE A 160 2.28 -16.11 -10.85
N GLN A 161 1.16 -16.35 -10.16
CA GLN A 161 1.16 -16.96 -8.81
C GLN A 161 1.91 -18.29 -8.79
N LYS A 162 1.65 -19.16 -9.77
CA LYS A 162 2.32 -20.46 -9.87
C LYS A 162 3.83 -20.33 -10.06
N LYS A 163 4.28 -19.31 -10.80
CA LYS A 163 5.70 -19.07 -11.09
C LYS A 163 6.44 -18.48 -9.89
N LEU A 164 5.82 -17.56 -9.16
CA LEU A 164 6.49 -16.77 -8.11
C LEU A 164 6.21 -17.27 -6.69
N ALA A 165 5.19 -18.11 -6.49
CA ALA A 165 4.69 -18.50 -5.18
C ALA A 165 4.34 -17.30 -4.26
N LEU A 166 3.95 -16.17 -4.88
CA LEU A 166 3.51 -14.96 -4.20
C LEU A 166 1.98 -14.90 -4.15
N GLN A 167 1.46 -14.35 -3.06
CA GLN A 167 0.03 -14.07 -2.92
C GLN A 167 -0.37 -12.88 -3.80
N ILE A 168 -1.61 -12.88 -4.29
CA ILE A 168 -2.21 -11.75 -4.99
C ILE A 168 -3.09 -11.00 -3.99
N GLU A 169 -2.89 -9.70 -3.91
CA GLU A 169 -3.77 -8.79 -3.19
C GLU A 169 -4.92 -8.38 -4.13
N HIS A 170 -6.17 -8.59 -3.71
CA HIS A 170 -7.33 -8.15 -4.48
C HIS A 170 -7.82 -6.80 -3.98
N GLN A 171 -7.61 -5.75 -4.77
CA GLN A 171 -8.17 -4.42 -4.52
C GLN A 171 -9.52 -4.28 -5.24
N SER A 172 -10.33 -3.31 -4.82
CA SER A 172 -11.72 -3.11 -5.29
C SER A 172 -11.90 -2.99 -6.81
N ARG A 173 -10.84 -2.70 -7.58
CA ARG A 173 -10.88 -2.56 -9.05
C ARG A 173 -9.78 -3.31 -9.81
N LYS A 174 -8.79 -3.86 -9.11
CA LYS A 174 -7.62 -4.51 -9.70
C LYS A 174 -7.00 -5.50 -8.73
N SER A 175 -6.38 -6.54 -9.24
CA SER A 175 -5.51 -7.37 -8.43
C SER A 175 -4.08 -6.87 -8.56
N VAL A 176 -3.27 -7.02 -7.52
CA VAL A 176 -1.87 -6.59 -7.51
C VAL A 176 -0.97 -7.62 -6.85
N ILE A 177 0.31 -7.61 -7.22
CA ILE A 177 1.38 -8.25 -6.46
C ILE A 177 2.42 -7.18 -6.13
N ARG A 178 2.70 -6.98 -4.84
CA ARG A 178 3.72 -6.04 -4.38
C ARG A 178 4.91 -6.77 -3.79
N THR A 179 6.10 -6.39 -4.24
CA THR A 179 7.38 -6.80 -3.65
C THR A 179 8.26 -5.57 -3.44
N GLU A 180 9.40 -5.75 -2.77
CA GLU A 180 10.35 -4.65 -2.60
C GLU A 180 10.94 -4.18 -3.94
N THR A 181 10.97 -5.06 -4.95
CA THR A 181 11.71 -4.86 -6.20
C THR A 181 10.81 -4.68 -7.42
N PHE A 182 9.56 -5.12 -7.36
CA PHE A 182 8.57 -4.91 -8.41
C PHE A 182 7.14 -4.83 -7.88
N PHE A 183 6.27 -4.21 -8.67
CA PHE A 183 4.83 -4.13 -8.45
C PHE A 183 4.10 -4.52 -9.74
N LEU A 184 3.18 -5.47 -9.64
CA LEU A 184 2.39 -5.99 -10.77
C LEU A 184 0.95 -5.55 -10.61
N SER A 185 0.33 -5.05 -11.68
CA SER A 185 -1.10 -4.73 -11.73
C SER A 185 -1.81 -5.55 -12.79
N PHE A 186 -2.92 -6.16 -12.38
CA PHE A 186 -3.75 -7.01 -13.22
C PHE A 186 -5.05 -6.28 -13.57
N TYR A 187 -5.37 -6.31 -14.85
CA TYR A 187 -6.58 -5.76 -15.45
C TYR A 187 -7.34 -6.92 -16.10
N ASP A 188 -8.61 -7.09 -15.72
CA ASP A 188 -9.46 -8.18 -16.19
C ASP A 188 -8.80 -9.57 -16.03
N GLY A 189 -8.11 -9.80 -14.90
CA GLY A 189 -7.45 -11.06 -14.57
C GLY A 189 -6.12 -11.33 -15.28
N THR A 190 -5.58 -10.35 -16.02
CA THR A 190 -4.33 -10.48 -16.78
C THR A 190 -3.37 -9.34 -16.47
N LEU A 191 -2.06 -9.61 -16.49
CA LEU A 191 -1.03 -8.63 -16.19
C LEU A 191 -1.05 -7.51 -17.23
N GLY A 192 -1.36 -6.28 -16.81
CA GLY A 192 -1.38 -5.12 -17.71
C GLY A 192 -0.29 -4.10 -17.41
N GLN A 193 0.30 -4.12 -16.21
CA GLN A 193 1.41 -3.23 -15.88
C GLN A 193 2.41 -3.89 -14.93
N VAL A 194 3.69 -3.60 -15.17
CA VAL A 194 4.82 -4.06 -14.37
C VAL A 194 5.68 -2.86 -14.03
N ASN A 195 5.85 -2.57 -12.74
CA ASN A 195 6.80 -1.57 -12.26
C ASN A 195 7.98 -2.31 -11.65
N ILE A 196 9.20 -2.03 -12.10
CA ILE A 196 10.42 -2.63 -11.57
C ILE A 196 11.29 -1.50 -11.03
N LYS A 197 11.64 -1.56 -9.75
CA LYS A 197 12.59 -0.61 -9.17
C LYS A 197 13.91 -0.72 -9.90
N LEU A 198 14.55 0.41 -10.16
CA LEU A 198 15.88 0.51 -10.71
C LEU A 198 16.91 0.66 -9.59
N GLY A 199 18.17 0.44 -9.91
CA GLY A 199 19.29 0.47 -8.99
C GLY A 199 20.50 0.96 -9.73
N GLN A 200 21.53 1.41 -9.03
CA GLN A 200 22.60 2.18 -9.65
C GLN A 200 23.35 1.44 -10.77
N ASP A 201 23.47 0.11 -10.69
CA ASP A 201 24.17 -0.75 -11.66
C ASP A 201 23.25 -1.40 -12.71
N THR A 202 21.99 -0.94 -12.81
CA THR A 202 21.01 -1.55 -13.70
C THR A 202 21.31 -1.26 -15.15
N LYS A 203 21.21 -2.29 -15.98
CA LYS A 203 21.20 -2.19 -17.43
C LYS A 203 19.81 -2.43 -17.98
N LEU A 204 19.42 -1.63 -18.97
CA LEU A 204 18.23 -1.89 -19.78
C LEU A 204 18.68 -2.56 -21.07
N GLN A 205 17.99 -3.62 -21.45
CA GLN A 205 18.18 -4.29 -22.73
C GLN A 205 16.92 -4.13 -23.57
N ILE A 206 17.04 -3.39 -24.68
CA ILE A 206 15.94 -3.12 -25.62
C ILE A 206 16.39 -3.65 -26.98
N GLY A 207 15.75 -4.73 -27.42
CA GLY A 207 16.24 -5.51 -28.56
C GLY A 207 17.66 -6.04 -28.32
N ASP A 208 18.56 -5.80 -29.28
CA ASP A 208 19.96 -6.24 -29.22
C ASP A 208 20.88 -5.29 -28.42
N ILE A 209 20.36 -4.15 -27.98
CA ILE A 209 21.14 -3.12 -27.31
C ILE A 209 21.01 -3.30 -25.80
N SER A 210 22.14 -3.40 -25.10
CA SER A 210 22.19 -3.44 -23.63
C SER A 210 23.14 -2.37 -23.10
N MET A 211 22.62 -1.48 -22.24
CA MET A 211 23.41 -0.38 -21.68
C MET A 211 22.90 0.05 -20.30
N PRO A 212 23.69 0.81 -19.53
CA PRO A 212 23.24 1.37 -18.25
C PRO A 212 21.94 2.17 -18.40
N ALA A 213 21.04 2.10 -17.41
CA ALA A 213 19.71 2.72 -17.49
C ALA A 213 19.77 4.23 -17.80
N LYS A 214 20.78 4.94 -17.27
CA LYS A 214 21.00 6.36 -17.56
C LYS A 214 21.33 6.63 -19.03
N ASP A 215 22.17 5.79 -19.64
CA ASP A 215 22.53 5.92 -21.05
C ASP A 215 21.36 5.53 -21.95
N ALA A 216 20.60 4.50 -21.57
CA ALA A 216 19.38 4.08 -22.27
C ALA A 216 18.34 5.19 -22.27
N MET A 217 18.07 5.83 -21.13
CA MET A 217 17.12 6.96 -21.06
C MET A 217 17.54 8.11 -21.98
N ARG A 218 18.83 8.49 -21.98
CA ARG A 218 19.33 9.53 -22.89
C ARG A 218 19.11 9.17 -24.34
N LEU A 219 19.45 7.93 -24.73
CA LEU A 219 19.24 7.46 -26.11
C LEU A 219 17.76 7.52 -26.49
N LEU A 220 16.87 7.00 -25.63
CA LEU A 220 15.44 6.98 -25.90
C LEU A 220 14.85 8.40 -26.05
N LEU A 221 15.29 9.36 -25.23
CA LEU A 221 14.87 10.75 -25.36
C LEU A 221 15.31 11.40 -26.68
N GLU A 222 16.39 10.91 -27.28
CA GLU A 222 16.90 11.38 -28.58
C GLU A 222 16.23 10.68 -29.77
N THR A 223 15.84 9.41 -29.62
CA THR A 223 15.40 8.56 -30.74
C THR A 223 13.90 8.29 -30.79
N GLU A 224 13.20 8.34 -29.65
CA GLU A 224 11.79 7.95 -29.56
C GLU A 224 10.87 9.15 -29.37
N GLN A 225 9.60 8.98 -29.77
CA GLN A 225 8.56 9.91 -29.37
C GLN A 225 8.32 9.76 -27.86
N VAL A 226 8.50 10.86 -27.12
CA VAL A 226 8.32 10.91 -25.67
C VAL A 226 7.05 11.68 -25.29
N VAL A 227 6.34 11.16 -24.29
CA VAL A 227 5.29 11.87 -23.57
C VAL A 227 5.77 12.12 -22.15
N GLU A 228 6.03 13.38 -21.82
CA GLU A 228 6.46 13.76 -20.48
C GLU A 228 5.24 13.88 -19.54
N ARG A 229 5.26 13.16 -18.43
CA ARG A 229 4.12 13.10 -17.48
C ARG A 229 4.60 13.07 -16.04
N GLY A 230 4.48 14.20 -15.35
CA GLY A 230 4.87 14.31 -13.94
C GLY A 230 6.32 13.86 -13.74
N PHE A 231 6.50 12.76 -13.01
CA PHE A 231 7.79 12.14 -12.70
C PHE A 231 8.31 11.17 -13.78
N TYR A 232 7.60 10.98 -14.90
CA TYR A 232 7.97 9.98 -15.91
C TYR A 232 8.19 10.56 -17.30
N TYR A 233 9.07 9.91 -18.05
CA TYR A 233 9.10 9.92 -19.51
C TYR A 233 8.45 8.63 -20.02
N ALA A 234 7.30 8.75 -20.69
CA ALA A 234 6.65 7.62 -21.35
C ALA A 234 7.09 7.53 -22.81
N PHE A 235 7.34 6.32 -23.28
CA PHE A 235 7.74 5.99 -24.64
C PHE A 235 6.67 5.09 -25.28
N PRO A 236 5.59 5.68 -25.85
CA PRO A 236 4.47 4.96 -26.46
C PRO A 236 4.86 3.95 -27.53
N SER A 237 5.91 4.15 -28.30
CA SER A 237 6.35 3.16 -29.31
C SER A 237 6.82 1.85 -28.67
N LEU A 238 7.28 1.90 -27.42
CA LEU A 238 7.94 0.80 -26.73
C LEU A 238 7.09 0.17 -25.62
N GLY A 239 5.95 0.76 -25.26
CA GLY A 239 5.13 0.28 -24.15
C GLY A 239 5.83 0.39 -22.79
N ILE A 240 6.70 1.40 -22.61
CA ILE A 240 7.42 1.63 -21.35
C ILE A 240 7.34 3.08 -20.89
N ALA A 241 7.55 3.28 -19.59
CA ALA A 241 7.83 4.59 -19.00
C ALA A 241 9.01 4.49 -18.03
N LEU A 242 9.86 5.52 -18.00
CA LEU A 242 10.98 5.63 -17.08
C LEU A 242 10.73 6.76 -16.10
N ASP A 243 10.98 6.50 -14.83
CA ASP A 243 11.08 7.56 -13.82
C ASP A 243 12.25 8.50 -14.18
N LYS A 244 12.04 9.81 -14.06
CA LYS A 244 13.03 10.84 -14.37
C LYS A 244 14.29 10.73 -13.52
N ASP A 245 14.14 10.27 -12.27
CA ASP A 245 15.23 10.04 -11.34
C ASP A 245 15.85 8.64 -11.50
N LEU A 246 15.32 7.84 -12.44
CA LEU A 246 15.72 6.46 -12.71
C LEU A 246 15.57 5.55 -11.48
N ASP A 247 14.54 5.80 -10.67
CA ASP A 247 14.18 4.95 -9.53
C ASP A 247 13.36 3.73 -9.95
N GLN A 248 12.68 3.79 -11.09
CA GLN A 248 11.93 2.66 -11.63
C GLN A 248 11.71 2.74 -13.13
N ILE A 249 11.44 1.57 -13.71
CA ILE A 249 10.92 1.40 -15.07
C ILE A 249 9.54 0.75 -14.98
N ILE A 250 8.64 1.19 -15.84
CA ILE A 250 7.29 0.66 -15.98
C ILE A 250 7.17 0.08 -17.38
N GLY A 251 6.70 -1.16 -17.51
CA GLY A 251 6.22 -1.72 -18.77
C GLY A 251 4.71 -1.90 -18.69
N PHE A 252 4.03 -1.59 -19.79
CA PHE A 252 2.57 -1.62 -19.84
C PHE A 252 2.04 -2.24 -21.12
N ASP A 253 0.88 -2.85 -21.00
CA ASP A 253 0.11 -3.45 -22.08
C ASP A 253 -0.56 -2.38 -22.95
N GLU A 254 -0.75 -2.69 -24.23
CA GLU A 254 -1.33 -1.76 -25.22
C GLU A 254 -2.75 -1.30 -24.82
N ARG A 255 -3.51 -2.14 -24.10
CA ARG A 255 -4.84 -1.80 -23.57
C ARG A 255 -4.87 -0.55 -22.71
N ILE A 256 -3.75 -0.23 -22.05
CA ILE A 256 -3.64 0.93 -21.15
C ILE A 256 -2.79 2.07 -21.74
N LEU A 257 -2.41 1.97 -23.02
CA LEU A 257 -1.63 2.98 -23.73
C LEU A 257 -2.30 4.36 -23.73
N GLU A 258 -3.61 4.41 -23.95
CA GLU A 258 -4.36 5.68 -23.96
C GLU A 258 -4.19 6.46 -22.64
N TYR A 259 -4.04 5.75 -21.51
CA TYR A 259 -3.81 6.37 -20.21
C TYR A 259 -2.40 6.93 -20.06
N TRP A 260 -1.42 6.33 -20.74
CA TRP A 260 -0.03 6.81 -20.78
C TRP A 260 0.16 7.98 -21.75
N GLN A 261 -0.64 8.06 -22.81
CA GLN A 261 -0.64 9.19 -23.76
C GLN A 261 -1.41 10.40 -23.25
N ASN A 262 -2.37 10.22 -22.35
CA ASN A 262 -3.20 11.30 -21.83
C ASN A 262 -2.47 12.14 -20.74
N ILE A 263 -1.83 13.23 -21.17
CA ILE A 263 -1.10 14.17 -20.27
C ILE A 263 -1.99 14.88 -19.25
N HIS A 264 -3.32 14.90 -19.45
CA HIS A 264 -4.27 15.55 -18.56
C HIS A 264 -4.86 14.58 -17.51
N ARG A 265 -4.52 13.29 -17.57
CA ARG A 265 -5.02 12.29 -16.63
C ARG A 265 -4.31 12.43 -15.26
N PRO A 266 -5.05 12.52 -14.14
CA PRO A 266 -4.46 12.50 -12.80
C PRO A 266 -3.62 11.23 -12.57
N ILE A 267 -2.42 11.38 -12.02
CA ILE A 267 -1.48 10.27 -11.79
C ILE A 267 -2.05 9.23 -10.82
N THR A 268 -3.01 9.59 -9.97
CA THR A 268 -3.60 8.74 -8.92
C THR A 268 -4.82 7.92 -9.35
N SER A 269 -5.25 7.97 -10.62
CA SER A 269 -6.52 7.38 -11.08
C SER A 269 -6.43 5.93 -11.59
N TRP A 270 -5.43 5.15 -11.16
CA TRP A 270 -5.18 3.77 -11.61
C TRP A 270 -6.02 2.71 -10.94
#